data_AF-A0A8H5GXT0-F1
#
_entry.id   AF-A0A8H5GXT0-F1
#
_cell.length_a   1.000
_cell.length_b   1.000
_cell.length_c   1.000
_cell.angle_alpha   90.00
_cell.angle_beta   90.00
_cell.angle_gamma   90.00
#
_symmetry.space_group_name_H-M   'P 1'
#
loop_
_entity.id
_entity.type
_entity.pdbx_description
1 polymer ?
#
loop_
_entity_poly.entity_id
_entity_poly.type
_entity_poly.pdbx_seq_one_letter_code
_entity_poly.pdbx_strand_id
1 'polypeptide(L)'
;MNAKSFRLFLLLVCTLVVVDAGSFKRRPFPRFELSPVPKDGDSGTSSSSGVYIRKSSHHSADHDSTSNSSTPDSSASDDPEDSSQDPSPENSTSSASEPSKAGKSGSNSTKDPDSSSNSASGPSKNSTSSDSESSSSQQSGSLGGLLSMLFPIPTNGSGKSWTTASESPNALPLSDETLVVSKDKKGLLHNFGTFDGKNTMKAVFPKDSYIPSKDPPGGLSFYAAGPADVDLTTALEATLGYSVYFPDGFEWVKGGKLPGLYGGDDPEGSKSCSGGRRDPTCFSVRLMWRQEGDGELYTYLPDVPANKVQCNVQPKSLCNPQFGSSVGRGAFKFATGAWTTVSQRVRLNDPGQTNGQMELFVGGKSVIKVDGLEIADSDKGRIRGIIMQTFFGGGSPDYSTPIEQSIQFADFSVRITQSL
;
A
#
# COMPACT_ATOMS: atom_id res chain seq x y z
N MET A 1 61.93 2.08 -7.90
CA MET A 1 61.70 3.46 -7.42
C MET A 1 60.53 3.40 -6.45
N ASN A 2 60.76 3.19 -5.15
CA ASN A 2 61.14 4.12 -4.07
C ASN A 2 60.01 5.03 -3.57
N ALA A 3 59.65 4.79 -2.31
CA ALA A 3 58.74 5.55 -1.47
C ALA A 3 59.25 6.98 -1.20
N LYS A 4 58.82 7.94 -2.03
CA LYS A 4 59.06 9.39 -1.79
C LYS A 4 57.93 10.33 -2.24
N SER A 5 56.71 9.85 -2.51
CA SER A 5 55.58 10.74 -2.90
C SER A 5 54.44 10.90 -1.89
N PHE A 6 54.54 10.36 -0.68
CA PHE A 6 53.44 10.43 0.29
C PHE A 6 53.57 11.55 1.35
N ARG A 7 54.45 12.54 1.15
CA ARG A 7 54.75 13.57 2.16
C ARG A 7 54.58 15.02 1.70
N LEU A 8 53.82 15.27 0.63
CA LEU A 8 53.60 16.64 0.12
C LEU A 8 52.13 17.04 -0.06
N PHE A 9 51.17 16.29 0.50
CA PHE A 9 49.75 16.66 0.42
C PHE A 9 49.09 16.98 1.77
N LEU A 10 49.85 16.96 2.87
CA LEU A 10 49.32 17.16 4.23
C LEU A 10 49.84 18.44 4.91
N LEU A 11 50.04 19.52 4.15
CA LEU A 11 50.60 20.77 4.69
C LEU A 11 50.09 22.05 4.00
N LEU A 12 48.89 22.04 3.41
CA LEU A 12 48.36 23.25 2.75
C LEU A 12 46.86 23.58 2.99
N VAL A 13 46.24 23.09 4.07
CA VAL A 13 44.93 23.63 4.51
C VAL A 13 44.86 23.68 6.04
N CYS A 14 45.83 24.33 6.66
CA CYS A 14 45.67 24.90 8.00
C CYS A 14 46.21 26.33 7.96
N THR A 15 45.42 27.24 8.52
CA THR A 15 45.69 28.65 8.89
C THR A 15 45.09 29.71 7.97
N LEU A 16 44.37 30.64 8.63
CA LEU A 16 43.64 31.85 8.17
C LEU A 16 42.26 31.55 7.56
N VAL A 17 41.14 31.80 8.26
CA VAL A 17 40.74 33.11 8.79
C VAL A 17 40.02 32.98 10.16
N VAL A 18 40.53 33.74 11.13
CA VAL A 18 39.86 34.12 12.38
C VAL A 18 39.19 35.47 12.13
N VAL A 19 37.87 35.57 12.32
CA VAL A 19 37.18 36.86 12.52
C VAL A 19 36.17 36.71 13.66
N ASP A 20 36.56 37.34 14.76
CA ASP A 20 35.79 38.09 15.76
C ASP A 20 34.60 37.46 16.50
N ALA A 21 34.79 37.32 17.82
CA ALA A 21 33.79 36.96 18.81
C ALA A 21 33.29 38.26 19.49
N GLY A 22 32.05 38.66 19.20
CA GLY A 22 31.43 39.85 19.79
C GLY A 22 30.03 39.58 20.35
N SER A 23 29.92 39.58 21.67
CA SER A 23 28.73 39.83 22.50
C SER A 23 27.41 39.07 22.23
N PHE A 24 27.24 38.01 23.02
CA PHE A 24 25.94 37.44 23.40
C PHE A 24 25.17 38.45 24.30
N LYS A 25 24.16 39.14 23.77
CA LYS A 25 23.12 39.82 24.58
C LYS A 25 21.83 39.01 24.49
N ARG A 26 21.48 38.38 25.62
CA ARG A 26 20.18 37.73 25.86
C ARG A 26 19.07 38.77 25.65
N ARG A 27 18.16 38.52 24.71
CA ARG A 27 16.87 39.21 24.65
C ARG A 27 15.86 38.44 25.52
N PRO A 28 15.12 39.10 26.42
CA PRO A 28 14.10 38.43 27.20
C PRO A 28 12.89 38.07 26.32
N PHE A 29 12.34 36.87 26.57
CA PHE A 29 11.06 36.43 26.03
C PHE A 29 9.94 37.39 26.44
N PRO A 30 8.96 37.70 25.56
CA PRO A 30 7.76 38.38 25.98
C PRO A 30 6.92 37.46 26.87
N ARG A 31 6.71 37.91 28.10
CA ARG A 31 5.80 37.35 29.10
C ARG A 31 4.37 37.62 28.63
N PHE A 32 3.63 36.58 28.26
CA PHE A 32 2.18 36.69 28.12
C PHE A 32 1.57 36.68 29.53
N GLU A 33 1.01 37.84 29.93
CA GLU A 33 0.17 37.97 31.11
C GLU A 33 -1.19 37.32 30.85
N LEU A 34 -1.58 36.40 31.72
CA LEU A 34 -2.95 35.89 31.82
C LEU A 34 -3.82 36.99 32.43
N SER A 35 -4.79 37.47 31.66
CA SER A 35 -5.87 38.30 32.20
C SER A 35 -6.93 37.43 32.89
N PRO A 36 -7.54 37.90 33.99
CA PRO A 36 -8.38 37.08 34.87
C PRO A 36 -9.77 36.80 34.30
N VAL A 37 -10.28 35.61 34.62
CA VAL A 37 -11.65 35.15 34.43
C VAL A 37 -12.62 35.99 35.27
N PRO A 38 -13.69 36.58 34.69
CA PRO A 38 -14.78 37.13 35.49
C PRO A 38 -15.65 36.01 36.06
N LYS A 39 -15.89 36.09 37.37
CA LYS A 39 -16.95 35.36 38.06
C LYS A 39 -18.21 36.22 38.04
N ASP A 40 -19.25 35.73 37.38
CA ASP A 40 -20.65 36.11 37.62
C ASP A 40 -21.38 34.79 37.92
N GLY A 41 -22.22 34.63 38.93
CA GLY A 41 -23.14 35.60 39.51
C GLY A 41 -24.54 35.01 39.32
N ASP A 42 -25.04 34.33 40.34
CA ASP A 42 -26.32 33.63 40.37
C ASP A 42 -27.51 34.61 40.48
N SER A 43 -28.70 34.08 40.17
CA SER A 43 -30.06 34.58 40.42
C SER A 43 -30.83 35.30 39.29
N GLY A 44 -32.06 34.85 39.05
CA GLY A 44 -33.14 35.74 38.58
C GLY A 44 -34.09 35.17 37.53
N THR A 45 -35.08 34.38 37.96
CA THR A 45 -36.30 34.02 37.22
C THR A 45 -37.15 35.22 36.80
N SER A 46 -37.76 35.20 35.60
CA SER A 46 -39.24 35.20 35.39
C SER A 46 -39.69 35.70 34.00
N SER A 47 -40.94 35.31 33.68
CA SER A 47 -41.90 35.91 32.73
C SER A 47 -42.18 35.14 31.42
N SER A 48 -43.18 34.26 31.54
CA SER A 48 -44.50 34.36 30.90
C SER A 48 -44.62 34.47 29.37
N SER A 49 -45.36 33.51 28.81
CA SER A 49 -46.68 33.71 28.16
C SER A 49 -46.82 32.97 26.83
N GLY A 50 -47.82 32.10 26.75
CA GLY A 50 -48.84 32.30 25.71
C GLY A 50 -49.17 31.16 24.74
N VAL A 51 -50.14 30.33 25.15
CA VAL A 51 -51.36 29.90 24.41
C VAL A 51 -51.24 29.17 23.04
N TYR A 52 -51.69 27.91 22.96
CA TYR A 52 -53.00 27.47 22.39
C TYR A 52 -53.15 25.93 22.32
N ILE A 53 -53.94 25.38 23.26
CA ILE A 53 -55.25 24.70 23.07
C ILE A 53 -55.39 23.43 22.18
N ARG A 54 -55.86 22.36 22.88
CA ARG A 54 -56.83 21.28 22.50
C ARG A 54 -56.34 20.15 21.56
N LYS A 55 -56.75 18.88 21.70
CA LYS A 55 -57.83 18.17 22.44
C LYS A 55 -57.38 16.68 22.54
N SER A 56 -57.33 16.06 23.72
CA SER A 56 -58.36 15.20 24.34
C SER A 56 -58.62 13.83 23.66
N SER A 57 -58.07 12.78 24.29
CA SER A 57 -58.75 11.62 24.87
C SER A 57 -59.75 10.78 24.04
N HIS A 58 -59.56 9.46 23.97
CA HIS A 58 -60.21 8.52 24.89
C HIS A 58 -59.93 7.03 24.58
N HIS A 59 -59.96 6.27 25.68
CA HIS A 59 -60.51 4.92 25.86
C HIS A 59 -59.59 3.70 25.89
N SER A 60 -59.96 2.85 26.84
CA SER A 60 -59.22 1.83 27.56
C SER A 60 -59.58 0.41 27.10
N ALA A 61 -58.78 -0.54 27.63
CA ALA A 61 -59.12 -1.88 28.10
C ALA A 61 -58.66 -3.08 27.24
N ASP A 62 -57.68 -3.78 27.82
CA ASP A 62 -57.55 -5.22 28.07
C ASP A 62 -57.53 -6.22 26.90
N HIS A 63 -56.39 -6.90 26.72
CA HIS A 63 -56.24 -8.32 27.10
C HIS A 63 -54.79 -8.81 27.00
N ASP A 64 -54.30 -9.26 28.15
CA ASP A 64 -53.43 -10.43 28.44
C ASP A 64 -52.68 -11.15 27.29
N SER A 65 -51.35 -11.20 27.35
CA SER A 65 -50.57 -12.46 27.39
C SER A 65 -49.05 -12.22 27.43
N THR A 66 -48.48 -12.65 28.54
CA THR A 66 -47.12 -13.15 28.80
C THR A 66 -46.15 -13.39 27.62
N SER A 67 -44.97 -12.78 27.68
CA SER A 67 -43.68 -13.50 27.75
C SER A 67 -42.49 -12.55 27.96
N ASN A 68 -41.68 -12.89 28.96
CA ASN A 68 -40.37 -12.32 29.25
C ASN A 68 -39.42 -12.48 28.07
N SER A 69 -38.65 -11.43 27.74
CA SER A 69 -37.18 -11.53 27.74
C SER A 69 -36.54 -10.15 27.77
N SER A 70 -35.96 -9.87 28.93
CA SER A 70 -34.92 -8.90 29.21
C SER A 70 -33.90 -8.70 28.09
N THR A 71 -33.70 -7.44 27.72
CA THR A 71 -32.43 -6.91 27.19
C THR A 71 -31.29 -7.20 28.17
N PRO A 72 -30.09 -7.47 27.64
CA PRO A 72 -28.98 -6.66 28.12
C PRO A 72 -28.15 -6.10 26.97
N ASP A 73 -27.86 -4.82 27.14
CA ASP A 73 -26.66 -4.14 26.69
C ASP A 73 -25.43 -4.97 27.13
N SER A 74 -24.56 -5.35 26.19
CA SER A 74 -23.26 -5.95 26.52
C SER A 74 -22.18 -5.47 25.58
N SER A 75 -21.56 -4.38 26.01
CA SER A 75 -20.14 -4.10 25.84
C SER A 75 -19.27 -5.27 26.34
N ALA A 76 -18.15 -5.48 25.62
CA ALA A 76 -16.99 -6.32 25.95
C ALA A 76 -17.09 -7.83 25.67
N SER A 77 -16.17 -8.33 24.84
CA SER A 77 -15.26 -9.42 25.21
C SER A 77 -14.26 -9.73 24.06
N ASP A 78 -12.98 -9.59 24.43
CA ASP A 78 -11.93 -10.59 24.31
C ASP A 78 -11.45 -11.08 22.93
N ASP A 79 -10.29 -10.56 22.53
CA ASP A 79 -9.34 -11.20 21.62
C ASP A 79 -8.64 -12.38 22.36
N PRO A 80 -8.46 -13.55 21.73
CA PRO A 80 -7.48 -14.51 22.20
C PRO A 80 -6.09 -14.10 21.70
N GLU A 81 -5.15 -13.98 22.63
CA GLU A 81 -3.71 -14.11 22.34
C GLU A 81 -3.45 -15.50 21.75
N ASP A 82 -2.84 -15.57 20.56
CA ASP A 82 -2.09 -16.75 20.19
C ASP A 82 -0.85 -16.42 19.35
N SER A 83 0.27 -16.87 19.90
CA SER A 83 1.63 -16.82 19.40
C SER A 83 1.86 -17.92 18.36
N SER A 84 2.07 -17.54 17.10
CA SER A 84 2.71 -18.43 16.12
C SER A 84 3.97 -17.78 15.57
N GLN A 85 5.09 -18.37 15.99
CA GLN A 85 6.44 -18.06 15.53
C GLN A 85 6.62 -18.57 14.11
N ASP A 86 7.10 -17.70 13.22
CA ASP A 86 7.60 -18.05 11.88
C ASP A 86 9.05 -18.55 12.04
N PRO A 87 9.42 -19.76 11.59
CA PRO A 87 10.78 -20.26 11.78
C PRO A 87 11.74 -19.61 10.77
N SER A 88 12.85 -19.08 11.29
CA SER A 88 14.02 -18.66 10.50
C SER A 88 14.80 -19.89 9.99
N PRO A 89 15.51 -19.80 8.85
CA PRO A 89 16.24 -20.93 8.30
C PRO A 89 17.66 -21.02 8.87
N GLU A 90 18.01 -22.19 9.44
CA GLU A 90 19.40 -22.52 9.74
C GLU A 90 20.10 -23.17 8.54
N ASN A 91 21.33 -22.73 8.34
CA ASN A 91 22.29 -23.13 7.33
C ASN A 91 23.08 -24.35 7.82
N SER A 92 23.21 -25.42 7.03
CA SER A 92 24.28 -26.41 7.24
C SER A 92 24.72 -27.07 5.94
N THR A 93 26.02 -26.92 5.67
CA THR A 93 26.77 -27.45 4.54
C THR A 93 27.41 -28.81 4.84
N SER A 94 27.48 -29.63 3.79
CA SER A 94 28.50 -30.63 3.43
C SER A 94 28.58 -31.96 4.20
N SER A 95 28.47 -33.08 3.47
CA SER A 95 29.65 -33.81 2.96
C SER A 95 29.26 -35.16 2.34
N ALA A 96 29.94 -35.49 1.24
CA ALA A 96 29.77 -36.70 0.43
C ALA A 96 30.40 -37.96 1.06
N SER A 97 29.87 -39.14 0.76
CA SER A 97 30.65 -40.36 0.44
C SER A 97 29.75 -41.55 0.04
N GLU A 98 29.89 -41.99 -1.21
CA GLU A 98 29.73 -43.40 -1.64
C GLU A 98 31.05 -44.14 -1.33
N PRO A 99 31.19 -45.51 -1.38
CA PRO A 99 30.72 -46.36 -2.49
C PRO A 99 30.42 -47.86 -2.22
N SER A 100 30.04 -48.54 -3.33
CA SER A 100 30.40 -49.93 -3.76
C SER A 100 29.39 -51.07 -3.51
N LYS A 101 29.32 -52.16 -4.30
CA LYS A 101 29.44 -52.51 -5.75
C LYS A 101 29.12 -54.03 -5.85
N ALA A 102 28.78 -54.51 -7.05
CA ALA A 102 28.84 -55.89 -7.59
C ALA A 102 27.55 -56.74 -7.56
N GLY A 103 27.16 -57.45 -8.65
CA GLY A 103 27.78 -57.54 -9.97
C GLY A 103 27.13 -58.54 -10.96
N LYS A 104 27.65 -58.49 -12.21
CA LYS A 104 27.81 -59.54 -13.26
C LYS A 104 26.56 -60.22 -13.86
N SER A 105 26.49 -60.64 -15.14
CA SER A 105 27.34 -60.59 -16.35
C SER A 105 26.59 -61.31 -17.50
N GLY A 106 26.83 -60.96 -18.78
CA GLY A 106 26.46 -61.81 -19.93
C GLY A 106 26.56 -61.16 -21.32
N SER A 107 27.59 -61.53 -22.08
CA SER A 107 27.99 -61.17 -23.48
C SER A 107 26.92 -61.51 -24.55
N ASN A 108 26.91 -61.05 -25.83
CA ASN A 108 28.00 -60.94 -26.83
C ASN A 108 27.51 -60.26 -28.16
N SER A 109 28.40 -59.50 -28.85
CA SER A 109 28.69 -59.40 -30.32
C SER A 109 27.55 -59.36 -31.39
N THR A 110 27.55 -58.60 -32.51
CA THR A 110 28.61 -58.19 -33.47
C THR A 110 28.04 -57.29 -34.61
N LYS A 111 28.90 -56.41 -35.15
CA LYS A 111 29.09 -55.96 -36.57
C LYS A 111 28.16 -54.95 -37.28
N ASP A 112 28.72 -53.76 -37.55
CA ASP A 112 28.57 -52.96 -38.78
C ASP A 112 29.48 -53.53 -39.93
N PRO A 113 29.46 -53.01 -41.19
CA PRO A 113 30.15 -51.73 -41.52
C PRO A 113 29.58 -50.86 -42.69
N ASP A 114 30.00 -49.57 -42.68
CA ASP A 114 30.45 -48.68 -43.79
C ASP A 114 29.47 -48.23 -44.91
N SER A 115 29.56 -47.03 -45.52
CA SER A 115 30.58 -45.96 -45.62
C SER A 115 29.91 -44.62 -46.06
N SER A 116 30.32 -43.46 -45.53
CA SER A 116 31.15 -42.40 -46.18
C SER A 116 30.39 -41.41 -47.12
N SER A 117 30.68 -40.11 -47.25
CA SER A 117 31.64 -39.19 -46.61
C SER A 117 31.45 -37.72 -47.08
N ASN A 118 31.96 -36.79 -46.25
CA ASN A 118 32.69 -35.53 -46.56
C ASN A 118 31.95 -34.28 -47.11
N SER A 119 32.30 -33.03 -46.76
CA SER A 119 33.24 -32.45 -45.78
C SER A 119 33.14 -30.90 -45.76
N ALA A 120 33.31 -30.32 -44.56
CA ALA A 120 34.15 -29.17 -44.15
C ALA A 120 33.88 -27.75 -44.76
N SER A 121 34.15 -26.61 -44.10
CA SER A 121 35.06 -26.27 -43.00
C SER A 121 34.69 -24.88 -42.40
N GLY A 122 34.96 -24.65 -41.11
CA GLY A 122 35.02 -23.31 -40.47
C GLY A 122 36.32 -22.55 -40.79
N PRO A 123 36.85 -21.60 -39.97
CA PRO A 123 36.73 -21.55 -38.51
C PRO A 123 36.58 -20.16 -37.83
N SER A 124 36.29 -20.23 -36.53
CA SER A 124 36.21 -19.15 -35.51
C SER A 124 37.58 -18.66 -35.02
N LYS A 125 37.62 -17.51 -34.32
CA LYS A 125 38.24 -17.36 -32.97
C LYS A 125 38.02 -15.98 -32.29
N ASN A 126 37.85 -16.08 -30.96
CA ASN A 126 37.71 -15.09 -29.88
C ASN A 126 38.86 -14.07 -29.72
N SER A 127 38.58 -12.89 -29.13
CA SER A 127 38.96 -12.54 -27.73
C SER A 127 38.66 -11.08 -27.30
N THR A 128 38.03 -10.97 -26.13
CA THR A 128 38.13 -10.05 -24.96
C THR A 128 38.84 -8.68 -25.03
N SER A 129 38.18 -7.59 -24.57
CA SER A 129 38.61 -6.73 -23.43
C SER A 129 37.74 -5.46 -23.20
N SER A 130 37.35 -5.29 -21.92
CA SER A 130 37.14 -4.11 -21.04
C SER A 130 37.03 -2.64 -21.51
N ASP A 131 36.06 -1.97 -20.85
CA ASP A 131 36.10 -0.68 -20.13
C ASP A 131 35.65 0.67 -20.74
N SER A 132 34.78 1.30 -19.91
CA SER A 132 34.60 2.74 -19.59
C SER A 132 33.77 3.68 -20.49
N GLU A 133 32.56 3.94 -19.98
CA GLU A 133 31.93 5.24 -19.70
C GLU A 133 32.29 6.48 -20.56
N SER A 134 31.26 7.08 -21.15
CA SER A 134 31.05 8.52 -21.03
C SER A 134 29.56 8.85 -20.96
N SER A 135 29.17 9.36 -19.80
CA SER A 135 27.88 9.94 -19.48
C SER A 135 27.54 11.14 -20.37
N SER A 136 26.35 11.14 -20.96
CA SER A 136 25.66 12.36 -21.34
C SER A 136 24.25 12.33 -20.75
N SER A 137 24.12 13.01 -19.61
CA SER A 137 22.85 13.35 -18.97
C SER A 137 22.04 14.24 -19.90
N GLN A 138 21.01 13.68 -20.53
CA GLN A 138 19.89 14.46 -21.02
C GLN A 138 18.73 14.35 -20.04
N GLN A 139 18.76 15.29 -19.10
CA GLN A 139 17.62 15.68 -18.27
C GLN A 139 16.64 16.42 -19.18
N SER A 140 15.82 15.65 -19.89
CA SER A 140 14.64 16.12 -20.61
C SER A 140 13.43 15.65 -19.82
N GLY A 141 12.84 16.54 -19.04
CA GLY A 141 11.56 16.30 -18.37
C GLY A 141 10.52 15.86 -19.39
N SER A 142 10.17 14.58 -19.36
CA SER A 142 9.08 14.04 -20.14
C SER A 142 7.79 14.32 -19.38
N LEU A 143 7.06 15.35 -19.80
CA LEU A 143 5.67 15.60 -19.39
C LEU A 143 4.71 14.43 -19.72
N GLY A 144 5.20 13.36 -20.36
CA GLY A 144 4.49 12.09 -20.54
C GLY A 144 4.97 10.95 -19.63
N GLY A 145 6.07 11.12 -18.91
CA GLY A 145 6.72 10.08 -18.11
C GLY A 145 5.85 9.64 -16.93
N LEU A 146 5.58 10.55 -15.99
CA LEU A 146 4.81 10.21 -14.78
C LEU A 146 3.39 9.78 -15.11
N LEU A 147 2.69 10.49 -16.00
CA LEU A 147 1.32 10.14 -16.38
C LEU A 147 1.24 8.76 -17.03
N SER A 148 2.26 8.34 -17.78
CA SER A 148 2.33 6.97 -18.32
C SER A 148 2.55 5.91 -17.22
N MET A 149 3.24 6.25 -16.13
CA MET A 149 3.42 5.36 -14.99
C MET A 149 2.18 5.27 -14.11
N LEU A 150 1.43 6.37 -13.97
CA LEU A 150 0.17 6.43 -13.22
C LEU A 150 -0.97 5.75 -13.98
N PHE A 151 -0.97 5.86 -15.31
CA PHE A 151 -1.94 5.25 -16.20
C PHE A 151 -1.29 4.30 -17.23
N PRO A 152 -0.72 3.17 -16.79
CA PRO A 152 0.04 2.26 -17.65
C PRO A 152 -0.81 1.51 -18.68
N ILE A 153 -2.14 1.47 -18.48
CA ILE A 153 -3.08 0.83 -19.38
C ILE A 153 -3.60 1.85 -20.40
N PRO A 154 -3.33 1.67 -21.70
CA PRO A 154 -3.87 2.54 -22.73
C PRO A 154 -5.38 2.39 -22.81
N THR A 155 -6.07 3.47 -23.16
CA THR A 155 -7.51 3.43 -23.47
C THR A 155 -7.71 3.90 -24.90
N ASN A 156 -8.69 3.35 -25.61
CA ASN A 156 -9.03 3.76 -26.98
C ASN A 156 -9.79 5.11 -27.00
N GLY A 157 -9.41 6.07 -26.16
CA GLY A 157 -9.96 7.43 -26.11
C GLY A 157 -11.25 7.61 -25.28
N SER A 158 -11.77 6.58 -24.63
CA SER A 158 -13.05 6.62 -23.89
C SER A 158 -12.91 6.53 -22.36
N GLY A 159 -11.70 6.34 -21.83
CA GLY A 159 -11.50 6.12 -20.40
C GLY A 159 -11.65 7.41 -19.58
N LYS A 160 -12.72 7.51 -18.79
CA LYS A 160 -12.88 8.57 -17.79
C LYS A 160 -11.77 8.46 -16.74
N SER A 161 -11.11 9.58 -16.42
CA SER A 161 -10.05 9.62 -15.42
C SER A 161 -9.96 10.95 -14.70
N TRP A 162 -9.45 10.91 -13.48
CA TRP A 162 -9.01 12.09 -12.73
C TRP A 162 -7.60 11.86 -12.20
N THR A 163 -6.90 12.96 -11.91
CA THR A 163 -5.55 12.91 -11.36
C THR A 163 -5.28 14.16 -10.53
N THR A 164 -4.48 14.01 -9.49
CA THR A 164 -3.89 15.11 -8.70
C THR A 164 -2.42 15.37 -9.09
N ALA A 165 -1.90 14.63 -10.07
CA ALA A 165 -0.54 14.78 -10.55
C ALA A 165 -0.39 16.13 -11.28
N SER A 166 0.44 17.00 -10.72
CA SER A 166 0.65 18.37 -11.23
C SER A 166 1.16 18.45 -12.67
N GLU A 167 1.70 17.36 -13.22
CA GLU A 167 2.10 17.27 -14.64
C GLU A 167 0.89 17.23 -15.59
N SER A 168 -0.31 16.90 -15.09
CA SER A 168 -1.53 16.93 -15.89
C SER A 168 -2.07 18.37 -16.03
N PRO A 169 -2.44 18.82 -17.24
CA PRO A 169 -3.07 20.13 -17.43
C PRO A 169 -4.44 20.24 -16.75
N ASN A 170 -5.08 19.10 -16.45
CA ASN A 170 -6.38 19.00 -15.78
C ASN A 170 -6.24 18.42 -14.37
N ALA A 171 -5.10 18.63 -13.72
CA ALA A 171 -4.88 18.17 -12.35
C ALA A 171 -5.88 18.80 -11.39
N LEU A 172 -6.55 17.96 -10.60
CA LEU A 172 -7.37 18.39 -9.48
C LEU A 172 -6.50 18.65 -8.24
N PRO A 173 -6.93 19.50 -7.30
CA PRO A 173 -6.24 19.65 -6.02
C PRO A 173 -6.17 18.33 -5.27
N LEU A 174 -5.05 18.04 -4.60
CA LEU A 174 -4.99 16.95 -3.63
C LEU A 174 -5.63 17.42 -2.32
N SER A 175 -6.90 17.07 -2.12
CA SER A 175 -7.68 17.43 -0.93
C SER A 175 -8.76 16.39 -0.62
N ASP A 176 -9.39 16.51 0.54
CA ASP A 176 -10.49 15.64 0.95
C ASP A 176 -11.71 15.76 0.03
N GLU A 177 -11.96 16.95 -0.53
CA GLU A 177 -13.05 17.20 -1.47
C GLU A 177 -12.81 16.45 -2.79
N THR A 178 -11.59 16.47 -3.32
CA THR A 178 -11.25 15.70 -4.53
C THR A 178 -11.32 14.20 -4.29
N LEU A 179 -10.82 13.74 -3.14
CA LEU A 179 -10.83 12.32 -2.78
C LEU A 179 -12.25 11.84 -2.42
N VAL A 180 -13.16 12.75 -2.06
CA VAL A 180 -14.51 12.45 -1.58
C VAL A 180 -14.43 11.46 -0.41
N VAL A 181 -13.78 11.93 0.67
CA VAL A 181 -13.47 11.14 1.87
C VAL A 181 -14.75 10.68 2.57
N SER A 182 -14.75 9.41 2.98
CA SER A 182 -15.81 8.78 3.75
C SER A 182 -15.25 7.76 4.75
N LYS A 183 -16.02 7.46 5.81
CA LYS A 183 -15.62 6.53 6.89
C LYS A 183 -14.22 6.85 7.45
N ASP A 184 -13.94 8.14 7.55
CA ASP A 184 -12.70 8.66 8.09
C ASP A 184 -12.54 8.29 9.57
N LYS A 185 -11.35 7.83 9.92
CA LYS A 185 -11.02 7.48 11.29
C LYS A 185 -10.53 8.72 12.03
N LYS A 186 -11.40 9.24 12.89
CA LYS A 186 -11.09 10.35 13.81
C LYS A 186 -9.75 10.13 14.53
N GLY A 187 -8.96 11.20 14.60
CA GLY A 187 -7.64 11.21 15.26
C GLY A 187 -6.47 10.92 14.32
N LEU A 188 -6.72 10.46 13.08
CA LEU A 188 -5.70 10.37 12.03
C LEU A 188 -5.83 11.57 11.10
N LEU A 189 -4.86 12.50 11.15
CA LEU A 189 -4.95 13.77 10.42
C LEU A 189 -4.49 13.63 8.96
N HIS A 190 -5.26 14.23 8.05
CA HIS A 190 -4.89 14.36 6.63
C HIS A 190 -4.00 15.59 6.46
N ASN A 191 -2.69 15.39 6.58
CA ASN A 191 -1.72 16.48 6.53
C ASN A 191 -1.35 16.81 5.08
N PHE A 192 -2.18 17.62 4.41
CA PHE A 192 -1.89 18.14 3.07
C PHE A 192 -0.80 19.23 3.11
N GLY A 193 0.03 19.27 2.08
CA GLY A 193 1.09 20.27 1.94
C GLY A 193 1.89 20.08 0.66
N THR A 194 3.13 20.57 0.66
CA THR A 194 4.07 20.39 -0.44
C THR A 194 5.33 19.73 0.08
N PHE A 195 5.83 18.73 -0.62
CA PHE A 195 7.11 18.08 -0.34
C PHE A 195 7.77 17.68 -1.66
N ASP A 196 9.06 17.99 -1.79
CA ASP A 196 9.86 17.71 -2.98
C ASP A 196 9.18 18.18 -4.30
N GLY A 197 8.65 19.41 -4.28
CA GLY A 197 7.98 20.02 -5.43
C GLY A 197 6.60 19.45 -5.78
N LYS A 198 6.09 18.46 -5.04
CA LYS A 198 4.76 17.85 -5.26
C LYS A 198 3.78 18.28 -4.18
N ASN A 199 2.49 18.37 -4.54
CA ASN A 199 1.41 18.41 -3.55
C ASN A 199 1.29 17.03 -2.90
N THR A 200 1.36 16.97 -1.58
CA THR A 200 1.44 15.72 -0.84
C THR A 200 0.43 15.64 0.29
N MET A 201 0.01 14.41 0.61
CA MET A 201 -0.64 14.06 1.86
C MET A 201 0.33 13.25 2.71
N LYS A 202 0.69 13.76 3.90
CA LYS A 202 1.62 13.12 4.83
C LYS A 202 0.90 12.20 5.80
N ALA A 203 1.32 10.94 5.87
CA ALA A 203 0.92 10.00 6.92
C ALA A 203 1.98 9.96 8.02
N VAL A 204 1.59 10.25 9.26
CA VAL A 204 2.49 10.26 10.43
C VAL A 204 2.26 9.00 11.26
N PHE A 205 3.33 8.29 11.59
CA PHE A 205 3.33 7.12 12.46
C PHE A 205 4.07 7.48 13.74
N PRO A 206 3.36 7.78 14.84
CA PRO A 206 3.99 7.98 16.14
C PRO A 206 4.79 6.75 16.55
N LYS A 207 5.83 6.96 17.36
CA LYS A 207 6.54 5.86 18.02
C LYS A 207 5.54 4.92 18.72
N ASP A 208 5.81 3.62 18.66
CA ASP A 208 5.01 2.53 19.21
C ASP A 208 3.65 2.29 18.50
N SER A 209 3.32 3.08 17.46
CA SER A 209 2.11 2.86 16.66
C SER A 209 2.25 1.67 15.71
N TYR A 210 1.18 0.92 15.55
CA TYR A 210 1.02 -0.11 14.52
C TYR A 210 -0.40 -0.04 13.93
N ILE A 211 -1.37 -0.81 14.44
CA ILE A 211 -2.72 -0.74 13.91
C ILE A 211 -3.49 0.48 14.45
N PRO A 212 -4.35 1.12 13.64
CA PRO A 212 -5.05 2.35 14.06
C PRO A 212 -5.98 2.20 15.27
N SER A 213 -6.40 0.99 15.61
CA SER A 213 -7.26 0.72 16.78
C SER A 213 -6.50 0.72 18.11
N LYS A 214 -5.18 0.83 18.09
CA LYS A 214 -4.32 0.81 19.28
C LYS A 214 -3.72 2.19 19.52
N ASP A 215 -3.26 2.41 20.75
CA ASP A 215 -2.69 3.69 21.19
C ASP A 215 -1.15 3.61 21.21
N PRO A 216 -0.43 4.62 20.66
CA PRO A 216 -0.96 5.74 19.89
C PRO A 216 -1.45 5.30 18.49
N PRO A 217 -2.54 5.89 17.97
CA PRO A 217 -2.95 5.64 16.59
C PRO A 217 -1.97 6.29 15.61
N GLY A 218 -1.68 5.61 14.50
CA GLY A 218 -0.76 6.10 13.47
C GLY A 218 -1.29 5.90 12.06
N GLY A 219 -0.84 6.77 11.15
CA GLY A 219 -1.09 6.67 9.72
C GLY A 219 -2.35 7.39 9.23
N LEU A 220 -3.04 6.78 8.26
CA LEU A 220 -4.30 7.26 7.67
C LEU A 220 -5.29 6.10 7.54
N SER A 221 -6.59 6.38 7.66
CA SER A 221 -7.63 5.37 7.45
C SER A 221 -8.96 5.98 7.04
N PHE A 222 -9.24 5.97 5.74
CA PHE A 222 -10.53 6.38 5.16
C PHE A 222 -10.80 5.65 3.84
N TYR A 223 -11.97 5.88 3.27
CA TYR A 223 -12.37 5.44 1.94
C TYR A 223 -12.61 6.66 1.05
N ALA A 224 -12.24 6.58 -0.21
CA ALA A 224 -12.34 7.67 -1.17
C ALA A 224 -13.01 7.19 -2.46
N ALA A 225 -14.15 7.81 -2.81
CA ALA A 225 -14.86 7.51 -4.05
C ALA A 225 -14.24 8.23 -5.25
N GLY A 226 -13.58 9.36 -4.99
CA GLY A 226 -13.13 10.29 -6.03
C GLY A 226 -14.27 11.12 -6.64
N PRO A 227 -13.97 12.00 -7.60
CA PRO A 227 -14.94 12.89 -8.24
C PRO A 227 -16.04 12.13 -8.99
N ALA A 228 -17.27 12.65 -8.93
CA ALA A 228 -18.45 12.03 -9.52
C ALA A 228 -18.38 11.79 -11.03
N ASP A 229 -17.59 12.59 -11.77
CA ASP A 229 -17.43 12.42 -13.22
C ASP A 229 -16.76 11.10 -13.61
N VAL A 230 -16.04 10.48 -12.66
CA VAL A 230 -15.38 9.17 -12.79
C VAL A 230 -15.98 8.19 -11.79
N ASP A 231 -17.23 7.81 -12.04
CA ASP A 231 -17.96 6.85 -11.22
C ASP A 231 -17.42 5.42 -11.41
N LEU A 232 -16.59 4.97 -10.45
CA LEU A 232 -16.02 3.62 -10.45
C LEU A 232 -17.06 2.50 -10.40
N THR A 233 -18.29 2.78 -9.98
CA THR A 233 -19.38 1.78 -10.02
C THR A 233 -19.86 1.48 -11.44
N THR A 234 -19.35 2.18 -12.44
CA THR A 234 -19.57 1.87 -13.87
C THR A 234 -18.40 1.10 -14.50
N ALA A 235 -17.35 0.79 -13.73
CA ALA A 235 -16.13 0.16 -14.22
C ALA A 235 -16.20 -1.37 -14.13
N LEU A 236 -15.96 -2.05 -15.26
CA LEU A 236 -15.52 -3.44 -15.26
C LEU A 236 -14.03 -3.53 -14.92
N GLU A 237 -13.28 -2.51 -15.34
CA GLU A 237 -11.85 -2.40 -15.11
C GLU A 237 -11.46 -0.97 -14.73
N ALA A 238 -10.67 -0.86 -13.66
CA ALA A 238 -10.11 0.42 -13.23
C ALA A 238 -8.63 0.30 -12.88
N THR A 239 -7.94 1.43 -13.06
CA THR A 239 -6.57 1.64 -12.61
C THR A 239 -6.54 2.68 -11.50
N LEU A 240 -5.77 2.41 -10.44
CA LEU A 240 -5.39 3.37 -9.40
C LEU A 240 -3.87 3.52 -9.40
N GLY A 241 -3.37 4.74 -9.61
CA GLY A 241 -1.95 5.09 -9.48
C GLY A 241 -1.71 6.17 -8.44
N TYR A 242 -0.54 6.13 -7.79
CA TYR A 242 -0.04 7.17 -6.89
C TYR A 242 1.47 7.07 -6.72
N SER A 243 2.08 8.15 -6.26
CA SER A 243 3.50 8.18 -5.86
C SER A 243 3.60 8.13 -4.33
N VAL A 244 4.52 7.33 -3.80
CA VAL A 244 4.82 7.24 -2.36
C VAL A 244 6.31 7.48 -2.12
N TYR A 245 6.63 8.24 -1.07
CA TYR A 245 7.99 8.53 -0.64
C TYR A 245 8.22 8.03 0.77
N PHE A 246 9.20 7.15 0.93
CA PHE A 246 9.74 6.74 2.23
C PHE A 246 11.03 7.54 2.50
N PRO A 247 11.18 8.21 3.66
CA PRO A 247 12.38 8.98 3.96
C PRO A 247 13.62 8.08 4.10
N ASP A 248 14.81 8.67 3.94
CA ASP A 248 16.06 8.00 4.26
C ASP A 248 16.05 7.52 5.72
N GLY A 249 16.47 6.27 5.93
CA GLY A 249 16.45 5.64 7.26
C GLY A 249 15.07 5.24 7.75
N PHE A 250 14.06 5.14 6.88
CA PHE A 250 12.75 4.61 7.26
C PHE A 250 12.87 3.20 7.87
N GLU A 251 12.34 3.04 9.09
CA GLU A 251 12.37 1.78 9.83
C GLU A 251 11.20 0.90 9.36
N TRP A 252 11.48 -0.08 8.50
CA TRP A 252 10.47 -0.95 7.87
C TRP A 252 9.72 -1.89 8.85
N VAL A 253 10.35 -2.20 9.98
CA VAL A 253 9.87 -3.19 10.98
C VAL A 253 9.53 -4.53 10.32
N LYS A 254 8.26 -4.95 10.36
CA LYS A 254 7.72 -6.18 9.73
C LYS A 254 6.81 -5.88 8.55
N GLY A 255 6.53 -4.61 8.29
CA GLY A 255 5.65 -4.15 7.22
C GLY A 255 4.49 -3.28 7.68
N GLY A 256 3.72 -2.84 6.69
CA GLY A 256 2.53 -2.01 6.89
C GLY A 256 1.71 -1.87 5.62
N LYS A 257 0.54 -1.25 5.74
CA LYS A 257 -0.44 -1.15 4.65
C LYS A 257 -0.21 0.07 3.77
N LEU A 258 -0.55 -0.08 2.50
CA LEU A 258 -0.62 1.01 1.53
C LEU A 258 -1.96 0.99 0.80
N PRO A 259 -2.36 2.13 0.21
CA PRO A 259 -3.65 2.28 -0.46
C PRO A 259 -3.85 1.32 -1.63
N GLY A 260 -5.10 1.00 -1.92
CA GLY A 260 -5.50 0.21 -3.08
C GLY A 260 -6.98 0.35 -3.41
N LEU A 261 -7.45 -0.40 -4.41
CA LEU A 261 -8.86 -0.47 -4.80
C LEU A 261 -9.64 -1.42 -3.89
N TYR A 262 -10.91 -1.11 -3.69
CA TYR A 262 -11.87 -1.99 -3.03
C TYR A 262 -13.20 -2.02 -3.78
N GLY A 263 -14.02 -3.02 -3.47
CA GLY A 263 -15.32 -3.17 -4.08
C GLY A 263 -16.19 -4.25 -3.46
N GLY A 264 -17.35 -4.44 -4.06
CA GLY A 264 -18.36 -5.39 -3.61
C GLY A 264 -19.77 -5.03 -4.07
N ASP A 265 -20.72 -5.87 -3.68
CA ASP A 265 -22.11 -5.85 -4.14
C ASP A 265 -22.87 -4.61 -3.70
N ASP A 266 -22.54 -4.04 -2.55
CA ASP A 266 -23.16 -2.83 -2.03
C ASP A 266 -22.14 -1.85 -1.40
N PRO A 267 -22.50 -0.55 -1.26
CA PRO A 267 -21.59 0.47 -0.76
C PRO A 267 -21.10 0.26 0.68
N GLU A 268 -21.88 -0.37 1.56
CA GLU A 268 -21.50 -0.59 2.95
C GLU A 268 -20.79 -1.93 3.14
N GLY A 269 -21.32 -3.01 2.57
CA GLY A 269 -20.71 -4.34 2.58
C GLY A 269 -19.31 -4.38 1.96
N SER A 270 -19.08 -3.60 0.90
CA SER A 270 -17.76 -3.47 0.27
C SER A 270 -16.64 -2.99 1.20
N LYS A 271 -16.97 -2.37 2.34
CA LYS A 271 -15.98 -1.88 3.34
C LYS A 271 -15.61 -2.95 4.38
N SER A 272 -16.14 -4.17 4.25
CA SER A 272 -15.92 -5.27 5.20
C SER A 272 -14.71 -6.15 4.88
N CYS A 273 -14.10 -6.05 3.71
CA CYS A 273 -12.97 -6.90 3.30
C CYS A 273 -11.60 -6.38 3.77
N SER A 274 -11.43 -6.25 5.09
CA SER A 274 -10.17 -5.85 5.75
C SER A 274 -10.13 -6.25 7.23
N GLY A 275 -8.95 -6.25 7.85
CA GLY A 275 -8.80 -6.41 9.31
C GLY A 275 -9.20 -7.78 9.85
N GLY A 276 -9.12 -8.83 9.02
CA GLY A 276 -9.53 -10.19 9.38
C GLY A 276 -10.99 -10.52 9.03
N ARG A 277 -11.78 -9.51 8.66
CA ARG A 277 -13.12 -9.73 8.11
C ARG A 277 -13.04 -10.10 6.62
N ARG A 278 -13.83 -11.08 6.23
CA ARG A 278 -13.97 -11.61 4.87
C ARG A 278 -15.45 -11.81 4.60
N ASP A 279 -15.86 -11.51 3.38
CA ASP A 279 -17.22 -11.75 2.90
C ASP A 279 -17.12 -12.08 1.39
N PRO A 280 -17.87 -13.06 0.87
CA PRO A 280 -17.86 -13.36 -0.57
C PRO A 280 -18.33 -12.20 -1.44
N THR A 281 -19.10 -11.26 -0.88
CA THR A 281 -19.69 -10.12 -1.62
C THR A 281 -18.79 -8.89 -1.65
N CYS A 282 -17.56 -8.96 -1.11
CA CYS A 282 -16.61 -7.86 -1.16
C CYS A 282 -15.20 -8.29 -1.55
N PHE A 283 -14.38 -7.30 -1.94
CA PHE A 283 -12.96 -7.50 -2.14
C PHE A 283 -12.15 -6.24 -1.78
N SER A 284 -10.88 -6.44 -1.45
CA SER A 284 -9.88 -5.37 -1.46
C SER A 284 -8.57 -5.85 -2.08
N VAL A 285 -7.95 -4.99 -2.87
CA VAL A 285 -6.63 -5.19 -3.48
C VAL A 285 -5.77 -4.01 -3.04
N ARG A 286 -5.12 -4.16 -1.89
CA ARG A 286 -4.21 -3.16 -1.30
C ARG A 286 -2.77 -3.51 -1.60
N LEU A 287 -1.86 -2.61 -1.23
CA LEU A 287 -0.44 -2.90 -1.19
C LEU A 287 0.02 -3.06 0.27
N MET A 288 1.18 -3.67 0.44
CA MET A 288 1.96 -3.59 1.67
C MET A 288 3.42 -3.33 1.37
N TRP A 289 4.09 -2.65 2.29
CA TRP A 289 5.53 -2.80 2.45
C TRP A 289 5.81 -3.92 3.47
N ARG A 290 7.00 -4.50 3.36
CA ARG A 290 7.56 -5.50 4.27
C ARG A 290 8.96 -5.05 4.68
N GLN A 291 9.68 -5.94 5.35
CA GLN A 291 11.06 -5.71 5.75
C GLN A 291 11.91 -5.32 4.54
N GLU A 292 12.90 -4.46 4.75
CA GLU A 292 13.83 -4.01 3.70
C GLU A 292 13.15 -3.39 2.46
N GLY A 293 11.96 -2.84 2.64
CA GLY A 293 11.19 -2.20 1.58
C GLY A 293 10.53 -3.16 0.60
N ASP A 294 10.52 -4.47 0.84
CA ASP A 294 9.85 -5.43 -0.04
C ASP A 294 8.37 -5.05 -0.23
N GLY A 295 7.93 -4.95 -1.48
CA GLY A 295 6.54 -4.66 -1.83
C GLY A 295 5.74 -5.93 -2.13
N GLU A 296 4.44 -5.90 -1.84
CA GLU A 296 3.49 -6.96 -2.23
C GLU A 296 2.12 -6.38 -2.57
N LEU A 297 1.34 -7.11 -3.38
CA LEU A 297 -0.11 -7.00 -3.34
C LEU A 297 -0.61 -7.72 -2.06
N TYR A 298 -1.58 -7.11 -1.39
CA TYR A 298 -2.21 -7.65 -0.20
C TYR A 298 -3.72 -7.65 -0.34
N THR A 299 -4.29 -8.84 -0.53
CA THR A 299 -5.64 -8.99 -1.07
C THR A 299 -6.60 -9.65 -0.08
N TYR A 300 -7.84 -9.20 -0.10
CA TYR A 300 -8.99 -9.92 0.41
C TYR A 300 -9.87 -10.19 -0.80
N LEU A 301 -9.80 -11.41 -1.33
CA LEU A 301 -10.70 -11.90 -2.39
C LEU A 301 -11.66 -12.94 -1.81
N PRO A 302 -12.80 -13.21 -2.48
CA PRO A 302 -13.68 -14.32 -2.13
C PRO A 302 -12.90 -15.64 -2.00
N ASP A 303 -13.23 -16.44 -0.97
CA ASP A 303 -12.54 -17.71 -0.72
C ASP A 303 -13.10 -18.83 -1.59
N VAL A 304 -12.83 -18.73 -2.89
CA VAL A 304 -13.21 -19.72 -3.90
C VAL A 304 -11.97 -20.39 -4.52
N PRO A 305 -12.07 -21.63 -5.04
CA PRO A 305 -10.92 -22.35 -5.58
C PRO A 305 -10.12 -21.59 -6.65
N ALA A 306 -10.81 -20.86 -7.53
CA ALA A 306 -10.18 -20.06 -8.59
C ALA A 306 -9.16 -19.06 -8.03
N ASN A 307 -9.50 -18.40 -6.92
CA ASN A 307 -8.66 -17.38 -6.30
C ASN A 307 -7.40 -17.93 -5.61
N LYS A 308 -7.21 -19.26 -5.56
CA LYS A 308 -5.95 -19.85 -5.08
C LYS A 308 -4.81 -19.67 -6.08
N VAL A 309 -5.07 -19.26 -7.32
CA VAL A 309 -4.02 -18.92 -8.30
C VAL A 309 -3.06 -17.85 -7.77
N GLN A 310 -3.56 -16.89 -6.97
CA GLN A 310 -2.73 -15.84 -6.37
C GLN A 310 -1.70 -16.39 -5.36
N CYS A 311 -1.93 -17.59 -4.81
CA CYS A 311 -1.05 -18.17 -3.79
C CYS A 311 0.29 -18.67 -4.36
N ASN A 312 0.41 -18.74 -5.69
CA ASN A 312 1.58 -19.31 -6.38
C ASN A 312 2.41 -18.25 -7.13
N VAL A 313 2.05 -16.97 -7.00
CA VAL A 313 2.72 -15.88 -7.71
C VAL A 313 4.11 -15.68 -7.12
N GLN A 314 5.12 -15.70 -7.98
CA GLN A 314 6.51 -15.48 -7.60
C GLN A 314 6.77 -14.00 -7.22
N PRO A 315 7.82 -13.71 -6.44
CA PRO A 315 8.77 -14.65 -5.85
C PRO A 315 8.27 -15.28 -4.54
N LYS A 316 7.30 -14.67 -3.85
CA LYS A 316 6.71 -15.22 -2.64
C LYS A 316 5.24 -14.84 -2.51
N SER A 317 4.37 -15.83 -2.43
CA SER A 317 2.94 -15.63 -2.12
C SER A 317 2.53 -16.51 -0.96
N LEU A 318 1.65 -15.98 -0.11
CA LEU A 318 1.14 -16.65 1.07
C LEU A 318 -0.36 -16.32 1.19
N CYS A 319 -1.20 -17.29 0.87
CA CYS A 319 -2.61 -17.19 1.17
C CYS A 319 -2.84 -17.50 2.66
N ASN A 320 -3.48 -16.57 3.35
CA ASN A 320 -3.80 -16.70 4.77
C ASN A 320 -5.31 -16.91 4.92
N PRO A 321 -5.77 -17.89 5.72
CA PRO A 321 -7.20 -18.15 5.90
C PRO A 321 -7.90 -17.08 6.74
N GLN A 322 -7.20 -16.43 7.67
CA GLN A 322 -7.77 -15.44 8.60
C GLN A 322 -7.61 -14.00 8.08
N PHE A 323 -6.43 -13.66 7.59
CA PHE A 323 -6.10 -12.33 7.09
C PHE A 323 -5.96 -12.34 5.57
N GLY A 324 -5.61 -11.19 4.96
CA GLY A 324 -5.40 -11.10 3.52
C GLY A 324 -4.23 -11.96 3.03
N SER A 325 -4.25 -12.27 1.74
CA SER A 325 -3.19 -13.00 1.06
C SER A 325 -2.06 -12.06 0.67
N SER A 326 -0.82 -12.43 0.94
CA SER A 326 0.36 -11.78 0.35
C SER A 326 0.58 -12.35 -1.04
N VAL A 327 0.71 -11.49 -2.05
CA VAL A 327 0.87 -11.89 -3.45
C VAL A 327 2.10 -11.20 -4.03
N GLY A 328 3.05 -12.00 -4.52
CA GLY A 328 4.28 -11.52 -5.17
C GLY A 328 5.19 -10.67 -4.27
N ARG A 329 5.25 -10.96 -2.97
CA ARG A 329 6.12 -10.26 -2.01
C ARG A 329 7.56 -10.30 -2.47
N GLY A 330 8.18 -9.12 -2.59
CA GLY A 330 9.57 -8.97 -3.03
C GLY A 330 9.73 -8.93 -4.55
N ALA A 331 8.63 -8.91 -5.33
CA ALA A 331 8.70 -8.68 -6.78
C ALA A 331 9.24 -7.27 -7.12
N PHE A 332 9.19 -6.35 -6.17
CA PHE A 332 9.80 -5.03 -6.21
C PHE A 332 10.16 -4.58 -4.77
N LYS A 333 10.98 -3.53 -4.67
CA LYS A 333 11.29 -2.86 -3.41
C LYS A 333 10.93 -1.38 -3.50
N PHE A 334 10.35 -0.84 -2.45
CA PHE A 334 10.23 0.59 -2.23
C PHE A 334 11.61 1.18 -1.90
N ALA A 335 11.96 2.28 -2.56
CA ALA A 335 13.18 3.01 -2.24
C ALA A 335 12.95 3.95 -1.05
N THR A 336 13.97 4.13 -0.21
CA THR A 336 14.06 5.27 0.70
C THR A 336 14.70 6.45 -0.03
N GLY A 337 14.40 7.68 0.40
CA GLY A 337 15.01 8.88 -0.16
C GLY A 337 14.54 9.23 -1.58
N ALA A 338 13.58 8.48 -2.13
CA ALA A 338 13.11 8.65 -3.49
C ALA A 338 11.62 8.30 -3.64
N TRP A 339 10.98 8.92 -4.62
CA TRP A 339 9.61 8.60 -5.00
C TRP A 339 9.54 7.24 -5.70
N THR A 340 8.59 6.41 -5.27
CA THR A 340 8.17 5.21 -5.98
C THR A 340 6.75 5.44 -6.53
N THR A 341 6.59 5.46 -7.84
CA THR A 341 5.26 5.49 -8.48
C THR A 341 4.75 4.08 -8.67
N VAL A 342 3.59 3.79 -8.08
CA VAL A 342 2.88 2.51 -8.21
C VAL A 342 1.55 2.73 -8.92
N SER A 343 1.10 1.73 -9.67
CA SER A 343 -0.22 1.71 -10.27
C SER A 343 -0.77 0.30 -10.27
N GLN A 344 -2.02 0.10 -9.86
CA GLN A 344 -2.70 -1.19 -9.89
C GLN A 344 -3.90 -1.14 -10.83
N ARG A 345 -4.06 -2.17 -11.64
CA ARG A 345 -5.24 -2.46 -12.45
C ARG A 345 -6.01 -3.58 -11.79
N VAL A 346 -7.32 -3.41 -11.64
CA VAL A 346 -8.25 -4.46 -11.24
C VAL A 346 -9.34 -4.55 -12.30
N ARG A 347 -9.52 -5.75 -12.86
CA ARG A 347 -10.62 -6.11 -13.76
C ARG A 347 -11.50 -7.14 -13.07
N LEU A 348 -12.78 -6.81 -12.88
CA LEU A 348 -13.77 -7.78 -12.39
C LEU A 348 -13.92 -8.94 -13.39
N ASN A 349 -14.32 -10.10 -12.88
CA ASN A 349 -14.78 -11.20 -13.72
C ASN A 349 -16.21 -10.96 -14.20
N ASP A 350 -16.59 -11.63 -15.27
CA ASP A 350 -18.00 -11.80 -15.61
C ASP A 350 -18.66 -12.74 -14.57
N PRO A 351 -19.95 -12.54 -14.22
CA PRO A 351 -20.63 -13.39 -13.24
C PRO A 351 -20.53 -14.88 -13.57
N GLY A 352 -20.06 -15.68 -12.60
CA GLY A 352 -19.84 -17.12 -12.75
C GLY A 352 -18.65 -17.52 -13.62
N GLN A 353 -17.79 -16.59 -14.02
CA GLN A 353 -16.57 -16.85 -14.78
C GLN A 353 -15.30 -16.55 -13.95
N THR A 354 -14.20 -17.20 -14.31
CA THR A 354 -12.88 -17.00 -13.67
C THR A 354 -11.96 -16.15 -14.56
N ASN A 355 -12.48 -15.08 -15.15
CA ASN A 355 -11.74 -14.21 -16.08
C ASN A 355 -11.37 -12.84 -15.48
N GLY A 356 -11.47 -12.69 -14.15
CA GLY A 356 -11.01 -11.53 -13.41
C GLY A 356 -9.49 -11.44 -13.39
N GLN A 357 -8.97 -10.22 -13.24
CA GLN A 357 -7.54 -9.94 -13.32
C GLN A 357 -7.13 -8.86 -12.31
N MET A 358 -5.91 -8.98 -11.80
CA MET A 358 -5.23 -7.90 -11.09
C MET A 358 -3.78 -7.79 -11.55
N GLU A 359 -3.29 -6.58 -11.69
CA GLU A 359 -1.93 -6.30 -12.15
C GLU A 359 -1.36 -5.08 -11.44
N LEU A 360 -0.12 -5.20 -10.95
CA LEU A 360 0.62 -4.14 -10.30
C LEU A 360 1.79 -3.70 -11.18
N PHE A 361 1.91 -2.39 -11.34
CA PHE A 361 2.95 -1.70 -12.05
C PHE A 361 3.77 -0.85 -11.09
N VAL A 362 5.09 -0.84 -11.26
CA VAL A 362 6.02 0.01 -10.49
C VAL A 362 6.93 0.72 -11.49
N GLY A 363 6.94 2.05 -11.45
CA GLY A 363 7.62 2.85 -12.47
C GLY A 363 7.14 2.56 -13.90
N GLY A 364 5.85 2.24 -14.06
CA GLY A 364 5.23 1.88 -15.34
C GLY A 364 5.52 0.45 -15.84
N LYS A 365 6.31 -0.35 -15.13
CA LYS A 365 6.60 -1.76 -15.49
C LYS A 365 5.69 -2.70 -14.73
N SER A 366 5.05 -3.65 -15.41
CA SER A 366 4.29 -4.72 -14.77
C SER A 366 5.23 -5.62 -13.96
N VAL A 367 4.97 -5.75 -12.65
CA VAL A 367 5.79 -6.53 -11.70
C VAL A 367 5.04 -7.69 -11.07
N ILE A 368 3.71 -7.59 -10.95
CA ILE A 368 2.85 -8.68 -10.46
C ILE A 368 1.63 -8.72 -11.36
N LYS A 369 1.31 -9.88 -11.91
CA LYS A 369 0.10 -10.09 -12.71
C LYS A 369 -0.57 -11.40 -12.30
N VAL A 370 -1.88 -11.34 -12.09
CA VAL A 370 -2.70 -12.50 -11.74
C VAL A 370 -3.95 -12.48 -12.59
N ASP A 371 -4.09 -13.50 -13.43
CA ASP A 371 -5.28 -13.78 -14.23
C ASP A 371 -6.01 -14.98 -13.62
N GLY A 372 -7.23 -15.27 -14.09
CA GLY A 372 -7.95 -16.47 -13.64
C GLY A 372 -8.75 -16.28 -12.35
N LEU A 373 -9.08 -15.05 -11.97
CA LEU A 373 -9.71 -14.72 -10.69
C LEU A 373 -11.24 -14.65 -10.78
N GLU A 374 -11.88 -14.88 -9.65
CA GLU A 374 -13.30 -14.64 -9.39
C GLU A 374 -13.39 -13.59 -8.26
N ILE A 375 -13.35 -12.32 -8.65
CA ILE A 375 -13.30 -11.14 -7.76
C ILE A 375 -14.69 -10.71 -7.29
N ALA A 376 -15.69 -10.80 -8.20
CA ALA A 376 -17.10 -10.56 -7.93
C ALA A 376 -17.86 -11.89 -8.03
N ASP A 377 -18.68 -12.18 -7.03
CA ASP A 377 -19.50 -13.40 -6.96
C ASP A 377 -20.81 -13.28 -7.77
N SER A 378 -21.27 -12.05 -8.04
CA SER A 378 -22.52 -11.76 -8.74
C SER A 378 -22.42 -10.58 -9.71
N ASP A 379 -23.49 -10.31 -10.46
CA ASP A 379 -23.65 -9.15 -11.34
C ASP A 379 -23.83 -7.82 -10.59
N LYS A 380 -23.85 -7.84 -9.26
CA LYS A 380 -23.89 -6.65 -8.39
C LYS A 380 -22.50 -6.15 -8.01
N GLY A 381 -21.46 -6.96 -8.18
CA GLY A 381 -20.10 -6.60 -7.81
C GLY A 381 -19.63 -5.34 -8.54
N ARG A 382 -19.18 -4.33 -7.80
CA ARG A 382 -18.63 -3.07 -8.36
C ARG A 382 -17.28 -2.76 -7.75
N ILE A 383 -16.41 -2.11 -8.53
CA ILE A 383 -15.30 -1.32 -7.96
C ILE A 383 -15.93 -0.09 -7.32
N ARG A 384 -15.61 0.18 -6.05
CA ARG A 384 -16.31 1.23 -5.27
C ARG A 384 -15.43 2.45 -4.99
N GLY A 385 -14.11 2.29 -4.99
CA GLY A 385 -13.21 3.38 -4.71
C GLY A 385 -11.82 2.94 -4.26
N ILE A 386 -11.15 3.87 -3.59
CA ILE A 386 -9.86 3.68 -2.94
C ILE A 386 -10.09 3.40 -1.46
N ILE A 387 -9.49 2.33 -0.95
CA ILE A 387 -9.33 2.10 0.49
C ILE A 387 -8.01 2.74 0.91
N MET A 388 -8.07 3.99 1.37
CA MET A 388 -6.92 4.77 1.79
C MET A 388 -6.55 4.41 3.23
N GLN A 389 -5.80 3.33 3.37
CA GLN A 389 -5.31 2.86 4.65
C GLN A 389 -3.80 2.71 4.60
N THR A 390 -3.13 3.38 5.52
CA THR A 390 -1.69 3.19 5.73
C THR A 390 -1.36 3.25 7.20
N PHE A 391 -0.62 2.25 7.66
CA PHE A 391 -0.24 2.05 9.06
C PHE A 391 0.77 0.90 9.13
N PHE A 392 1.67 0.94 10.11
CA PHE A 392 2.52 -0.21 10.46
C PHE A 392 1.63 -1.36 10.89
N GLY A 393 1.85 -2.60 10.43
CA GLY A 393 0.82 -3.57 10.78
C GLY A 393 0.98 -5.04 10.47
N GLY A 394 0.34 -5.70 11.42
CA GLY A 394 0.07 -7.08 11.78
C GLY A 394 -0.67 -6.97 13.14
N GLY A 395 -1.23 -8.04 13.68
CA GLY A 395 -2.11 -7.95 14.86
C GLY A 395 -1.40 -7.65 16.19
N SER A 396 -0.07 -7.60 16.21
CA SER A 396 0.74 -7.68 17.42
C SER A 396 1.75 -6.52 17.58
N PRO A 397 2.20 -6.23 18.81
CA PRO A 397 3.10 -5.09 19.11
C PRO A 397 4.47 -5.13 18.42
N ASP A 398 4.93 -6.28 17.96
CA ASP A 398 6.17 -6.47 17.20
C ASP A 398 6.13 -5.86 15.77
N TYR A 399 4.98 -5.33 15.36
CA TYR A 399 4.83 -4.49 14.17
C TYR A 399 5.00 -2.99 14.46
N SER A 400 5.09 -2.59 15.73
CA SER A 400 5.17 -1.18 16.10
C SER A 400 6.45 -0.52 15.60
N THR A 401 6.30 0.73 15.16
CA THR A 401 7.46 1.52 14.77
C THR A 401 8.28 1.97 15.99
N PRO A 402 9.61 1.80 16.01
CA PRO A 402 10.44 2.16 17.16
C PRO A 402 10.67 3.67 17.33
N ILE A 403 10.29 4.46 16.32
CA ILE A 403 10.50 5.91 16.25
C ILE A 403 9.26 6.57 15.65
N GLU A 404 9.12 7.89 15.84
CA GLU A 404 8.18 8.63 15.00
C GLU A 404 8.76 8.73 13.59
N GLN A 405 7.96 8.36 12.59
CA GLN A 405 8.33 8.49 11.18
C GLN A 405 7.10 8.77 10.32
N SER A 406 7.32 9.20 9.09
CA SER A 406 6.23 9.55 8.18
C SER A 406 6.54 9.19 6.74
N ILE A 407 5.50 9.02 5.95
CA ILE A 407 5.59 8.82 4.50
C ILE A 407 4.74 9.87 3.79
N GLN A 408 5.10 10.18 2.55
CA GLN A 408 4.39 11.14 1.72
C GLN A 408 3.67 10.42 0.58
N PHE A 409 2.44 10.81 0.31
CA PHE A 409 1.69 10.38 -0.88
C PHE A 409 1.45 11.57 -1.80
N ALA A 410 1.56 11.34 -3.11
CA ALA A 410 1.28 12.33 -4.14
C ALA A 410 0.62 11.68 -5.36
N ASP A 411 0.18 12.51 -6.31
CA ASP A 411 -0.17 12.09 -7.67
C ASP A 411 -1.29 11.03 -7.76
N PHE A 412 -2.20 10.97 -6.79
CA PHE A 412 -3.37 10.08 -6.84
C PHE A 412 -4.12 10.25 -8.15
N SER A 413 -4.33 9.13 -8.83
CA SER A 413 -4.82 9.07 -10.20
C SER A 413 -5.69 7.83 -10.38
N VAL A 414 -6.87 8.00 -10.95
CA VAL A 414 -7.80 6.88 -11.21
C VAL A 414 -8.32 6.97 -12.64
N ARG A 415 -8.42 5.83 -13.30
CA ARG A 415 -8.99 5.71 -14.64
C ARG A 415 -9.87 4.48 -14.77
N ILE A 416 -11.04 4.66 -15.36
CA ILE A 416 -11.86 3.56 -15.87
C ILE A 416 -11.28 3.17 -17.23
N THR A 417 -10.75 1.95 -17.35
CA THR A 417 -10.14 1.44 -18.58
C THR A 417 -11.11 0.57 -19.38
N GLN A 418 -12.13 0.01 -18.70
CA GLN A 418 -13.25 -0.68 -19.32
C GLN A 418 -14.52 -0.46 -18.47
N SER A 419 -15.63 -0.09 -19.10
CA SER A 419 -16.95 -0.01 -18.44
C SER A 419 -17.66 -1.35 -18.42
N LEU A 420 -18.61 -1.50 -17.48
CA LEU A 420 -19.52 -2.66 -17.36
C LEU A 420 -20.43 -2.84 -18.59
#